data_AF-A0A8H3X8G0-F1
#
_entry.id   AF-A0A8H3X8G0-F1
#
_cell.length_a   1.000
_cell.length_b   1.000
_cell.length_c   1.000
_cell.angle_alpha   90.00
_cell.angle_beta   90.00
_cell.angle_gamma   90.00
#
_symmetry.space_group_name_H-M   'P 1'
#
loop_
_entity.id
_entity.type
_entity.pdbx_description
1 polymer ?
#
loop_
_entity_poly.entity_id
_entity_poly.type
_entity_poly.pdbx_seq_one_letter_code
_entity_poly.pdbx_strand_id
1 'polypeptide(L)'
;MIRSQFQETKDYNSSEINPSIAILDHVPLICAANISLIHPIQKGRFALALINKEVCLIQILAIYYRTSTRNNHSYTEEPISNVNLITFVSTKVFKNL
;
A
#
# COMPACT_ATOMS: atom_id res chain seq x y z
N MET A 1 6.16 14.84 57.93
CA MET A 1 6.29 16.24 57.45
C MET A 1 7.70 16.72 57.78
N ILE A 2 8.61 16.76 56.79
CA ILE A 2 9.87 17.54 56.76
C ILE A 2 10.11 17.91 55.28
N ARG A 3 10.37 19.19 55.00
CA ARG A 3 10.72 19.78 53.68
C ARG A 3 12.23 20.03 53.61
N SER A 4 12.82 19.97 52.41
CA SER A 4 13.92 20.85 51.90
C SER A 4 14.34 20.33 50.51
N GLN A 5 13.92 20.92 49.38
CA GLN A 5 14.63 21.93 48.57
C GLN A 5 16.14 21.74 48.45
N PHE A 6 16.64 21.49 47.24
CA PHE A 6 17.74 22.20 46.57
C PHE A 6 17.71 21.93 45.04
N GLN A 7 17.80 23.03 44.28
CA GLN A 7 17.85 23.14 42.82
C GLN A 7 19.25 22.79 42.29
N GLU A 8 19.35 22.25 41.07
CA GLU A 8 20.50 22.52 40.20
C GLU A 8 20.10 22.41 38.72
N THR A 9 20.02 23.56 38.06
CA THR A 9 20.01 23.76 36.60
C THR A 9 21.41 23.47 36.05
N LYS A 10 21.50 22.64 35.00
CA LYS A 10 22.66 22.63 34.10
C LYS A 10 22.19 22.73 32.66
N ASP A 11 22.31 23.93 32.13
CA ASP A 11 22.54 24.20 30.71
C ASP A 11 23.89 23.60 30.27
N TYR A 12 24.10 23.54 28.95
CA TYR A 12 25.24 22.99 28.17
C TYR A 12 25.03 21.52 27.70
N ASN A 13 25.15 21.17 26.41
CA ASN A 13 25.74 21.91 25.29
C ASN A 13 25.27 21.36 23.94
N SER A 14 25.15 22.25 22.95
CA SER A 14 25.06 21.91 21.54
C SER A 14 26.32 21.14 21.10
N SER A 15 26.18 19.86 20.80
CA SER A 15 27.15 19.12 19.99
C SER A 15 26.46 18.72 18.69
N GLU A 16 26.76 19.54 17.67
CA GLU A 16 26.95 19.22 16.25
C GLU A 16 26.39 17.89 15.73
N ILE A 17 25.54 18.05 14.71
CA ILE A 17 24.85 17.03 13.93
C ILE A 17 25.86 16.08 13.27
N ASN A 18 25.70 14.77 13.48
CA ASN A 18 26.27 13.77 12.59
C ASN A 18 25.23 13.43 11.50
N PRO A 19 25.49 13.68 10.21
CA PRO A 19 24.52 13.64 9.13
C PRO A 19 24.31 12.22 8.57
N SER A 20 24.38 11.20 9.43
CA SER A 20 23.84 9.90 9.10
C SER A 20 22.34 9.97 9.33
N ILE A 21 21.69 10.76 8.47
CA ILE A 21 20.26 10.72 8.20
C ILE A 21 19.95 9.24 8.07
N ALA A 22 19.35 8.67 9.10
CA ALA A 22 18.62 7.44 8.97
C ALA A 22 17.50 7.77 7.99
N ILE A 23 17.80 7.66 6.70
CA ILE A 23 16.80 7.46 5.67
C ILE A 23 16.26 6.09 6.06
N LEU A 24 15.29 6.11 6.97
CA LEU A 24 14.32 5.07 7.05
C LEU A 24 13.72 5.08 5.66
N ASP A 25 14.20 4.17 4.80
CA ASP A 25 13.63 3.90 3.50
C ASP A 25 12.16 3.61 3.75
N HIS A 26 11.36 4.66 3.73
CA HIS A 26 9.93 4.59 3.62
C HIS A 26 9.72 3.99 2.24
N VAL A 27 9.77 2.65 2.19
CA VAL A 27 9.04 1.89 1.19
C VAL A 27 7.66 2.52 1.20
N PRO A 28 7.26 3.23 0.13
CA PRO A 28 5.95 3.85 0.12
C PRO A 28 4.97 2.72 0.40
N LEU A 29 4.15 2.94 1.43
CA LEU A 29 3.09 2.05 1.87
C LEU A 29 2.51 1.37 0.63
N ILE A 30 2.55 0.04 0.59
CA ILE A 30 1.86 -0.74 -0.44
C ILE A 30 0.40 -0.26 -0.39
N CYS A 31 0.00 0.59 -1.33
CA CYS A 31 -1.38 1.00 -1.49
C CYS A 31 -2.10 -0.21 -2.03
N ALA A 32 -2.55 -1.10 -1.15
CA ALA A 32 -3.67 -1.94 -1.45
C ALA A 32 -4.76 -1.00 -1.96
N ALA A 33 -5.14 -1.14 -3.24
CA ALA A 33 -6.39 -0.54 -3.69
C ALA A 33 -7.45 -1.03 -2.71
N ASN A 34 -8.19 -0.10 -2.11
CA ASN A 34 -9.15 -0.37 -1.05
C ASN A 34 -10.38 -1.05 -1.69
N ILE A 35 -10.18 -2.26 -2.25
CA ILE A 35 -11.21 -3.06 -2.89
C ILE A 35 -12.24 -3.35 -1.81
N SER A 36 -13.39 -2.71 -1.98
CA SER A 36 -14.46 -2.64 -1.00
C SER A 36 -15.79 -2.55 -1.75
N LEU A 37 -16.89 -2.57 -1.01
CA LEU A 37 -18.22 -2.41 -1.62
C LEU A 37 -18.39 -1.06 -2.33
N ILE A 38 -17.72 -0.01 -1.84
CA ILE A 38 -17.78 1.34 -2.40
C ILE A 38 -16.78 1.57 -3.53
N HIS A 39 -15.67 0.82 -3.54
CA HIS A 39 -14.65 0.90 -4.59
C HIS A 39 -14.31 -0.51 -5.09
N PRO A 40 -15.25 -1.19 -5.77
CA PRO A 40 -14.98 -2.53 -6.27
C PRO A 40 -14.02 -2.46 -7.46
N ILE A 41 -13.23 -3.51 -7.64
CA ILE A 41 -12.45 -3.69 -8.86
C ILE A 41 -13.37 -4.17 -9.98
N GLN A 42 -13.20 -3.60 -11.17
CA GLN A 42 -14.04 -3.92 -12.32
C GLN A 42 -13.23 -3.78 -13.61
N LYS A 43 -13.56 -4.59 -14.62
CA LYS A 43 -13.01 -4.46 -15.97
C LYS A 43 -13.20 -3.03 -16.51
N GLY A 44 -12.22 -2.56 -17.27
CA GLY A 44 -12.20 -1.26 -17.91
C GLY A 44 -11.79 -0.11 -16.98
N ARG A 45 -11.84 -0.32 -15.65
CA ARG A 45 -11.39 0.67 -14.66
C ARG A 45 -9.86 0.73 -14.60
N PHE A 46 -9.38 1.83 -14.05
CA PHE A 46 -7.96 2.09 -13.86
C PHE A 46 -7.58 1.96 -12.39
N ALA A 47 -6.33 1.57 -12.15
CA ALA A 47 -5.73 1.50 -10.83
C ALA A 47 -4.24 1.88 -10.90
N LEU A 48 -3.64 2.16 -9.75
CA LEU A 48 -2.19 2.25 -9.61
C LEU A 48 -1.69 0.88 -9.11
N ALA A 49 -0.63 0.37 -9.74
CA ALA A 49 0.00 -0.89 -9.36
C ALA A 49 1.50 -0.72 -9.18
N LEU A 50 2.09 -1.50 -8.28
CA LEU A 50 3.53 -1.58 -8.09
C LEU A 50 4.08 -2.73 -8.95
N ILE A 51 4.86 -2.40 -9.98
CA ILE A 51 5.48 -3.37 -10.90
C ILE A 51 6.98 -3.08 -10.93
N ASN A 52 7.82 -4.08 -10.64
CA ASN A 52 9.28 -3.94 -10.64
C ASN A 52 9.81 -2.74 -9.82
N LYS A 53 9.20 -2.46 -8.66
CA LYS A 53 9.51 -1.30 -7.77
C LYS A 53 9.09 0.07 -8.31
N GLU A 54 8.36 0.14 -9.43
CA GLU A 54 7.81 1.37 -9.97
C GLU A 54 6.29 1.40 -9.83
N VAL A 55 5.73 2.58 -9.56
CA VAL A 55 4.28 2.79 -9.57
C VAL A 55 3.85 3.05 -11.01
N CYS A 56 2.99 2.18 -11.55
CA CYS A 56 2.45 2.29 -12.89
C CYS A 56 0.94 2.54 -12.84
N LEU A 57 0.43 3.30 -13.81
CA LEU A 57 -0.99 3.32 -14.11
C LEU A 57 -1.34 2.04 -14.87
N ILE A 58 -2.41 1.37 -14.47
CA ILE A 58 -2.91 0.16 -15.13
C ILE A 58 -4.39 0.29 -15.47
N GLN A 59 -4.81 -0.38 -16.54
CA GLN A 59 -6.23 -0.63 -16.85
C GLN A 59 -6.54 -2.10 -16.65
N ILE A 60 -7.62 -2.41 -15.95
CA ILE A 60 -8.09 -3.78 -15.73
C ILE A 60 -8.74 -4.31 -17.01
N LEU A 61 -8.24 -5.41 -17.56
CA LEU A 61 -8.75 -6.02 -18.78
C LEU A 61 -9.63 -7.24 -18.51
N ALA A 62 -9.30 -8.03 -17.49
CA ALA A 62 -10.06 -9.20 -17.08
C ALA A 62 -9.78 -9.53 -15.61
N ILE A 63 -10.79 -10.05 -14.91
CA ILE A 63 -10.67 -10.49 -13.53
C ILE A 63 -11.12 -11.95 -13.46
N TYR A 64 -10.30 -12.78 -12.84
CA TYR A 64 -10.60 -14.18 -12.59
C TYR A 64 -10.65 -14.44 -11.10
N TYR A 65 -11.68 -15.13 -10.65
CA TYR A 65 -11.93 -15.39 -9.24
C TYR A 65 -12.09 -16.89 -8.98
N ARG A 66 -11.85 -17.29 -7.73
CA ARG A 66 -12.05 -18.66 -7.27
C ARG A 66 -13.53 -18.85 -6.92
N THR A 67 -14.16 -19.86 -7.51
CA THR A 67 -15.50 -20.28 -7.09
C THR A 67 -15.42 -21.20 -5.88
N SER A 68 -16.42 -21.15 -5.00
CA SER A 68 -16.53 -22.03 -3.82
C SER A 68 -16.68 -23.51 -4.18
N THR A 69 -17.19 -23.81 -5.37
CA THR A 69 -17.35 -25.16 -5.89
C THR A 69 -16.16 -25.53 -6.78
N ARG A 70 -15.28 -26.42 -6.26
CA ARG A 70 -14.12 -27.05 -6.94
C ARG A 70 -13.17 -26.06 -7.62
N ASN A 71 -12.01 -25.71 -7.02
CA ASN A 71 -10.76 -25.17 -7.60
C ASN A 71 -10.75 -24.52 -9.02
N ASN A 72 -11.85 -23.93 -9.45
CA ASN A 72 -12.08 -23.50 -10.81
C ASN A 72 -11.91 -21.98 -10.79
N HIS A 73 -11.10 -21.51 -11.72
CA HIS A 73 -10.93 -20.08 -11.97
C HIS A 73 -12.01 -19.67 -12.97
N SER A 74 -12.90 -18.77 -12.57
CA SER A 74 -13.96 -18.26 -13.42
C SER A 74 -13.68 -16.81 -13.79
N TYR A 75 -14.00 -16.46 -15.04
CA TYR A 75 -14.01 -15.09 -15.51
C TYR A 75 -15.23 -14.34 -14.98
N THR A 76 -15.10 -13.03 -14.73
CA THR A 76 -16.24 -12.17 -14.42
C THR A 76 -16.13 -10.79 -15.04
N GLU A 77 -17.30 -10.25 -15.41
CA GLU A 77 -17.51 -8.84 -15.74
C GLU A 77 -18.07 -8.05 -14.53
N GLU A 78 -18.60 -8.77 -13.54
CA GLU A 78 -19.21 -8.19 -12.35
C GLU A 78 -18.14 -7.57 -11.43
N PRO A 79 -18.45 -6.43 -10.78
CA PRO A 79 -17.54 -5.81 -9.82
C PRO A 79 -17.21 -6.75 -8.65
N ILE A 80 -15.94 -6.85 -8.28
CA ILE A 80 -15.50 -7.61 -7.09
C ILE A 80 -15.11 -6.63 -5.97
N SER A 81 -15.73 -6.82 -4.81
CA SER A 81 -15.46 -6.03 -3.60
C SER A 81 -14.62 -6.76 -2.55
N ASN A 82 -14.33 -8.05 -2.76
CA ASN A 82 -13.51 -8.86 -1.87
C ASN A 82 -12.27 -9.37 -2.61
N VAL A 83 -11.11 -8.78 -2.32
CA VAL A 83 -9.83 -9.12 -2.94
C VAL A 83 -9.44 -10.59 -2.77
N ASN A 84 -9.87 -11.24 -1.68
CA ASN A 84 -9.52 -12.64 -1.39
C ASN A 84 -10.16 -13.63 -2.37
N LEU A 85 -11.16 -13.21 -3.14
CA LEU A 85 -11.76 -14.03 -4.19
C LEU A 85 -10.95 -13.98 -5.48
N ILE A 86 -10.15 -12.93 -5.67
CA ILE A 86 -9.40 -12.68 -6.90
C ILE A 86 -8.20 -13.62 -6.96
N THR A 87 -8.11 -14.33 -8.07
CA THR A 87 -6.99 -15.25 -8.34
C THR A 87 -6.03 -14.72 -9.38
N PHE A 88 -6.55 -14.01 -10.38
CA PHE A 88 -5.74 -13.45 -11.46
C PHE A 88 -6.41 -12.20 -12.00
N VAL A 89 -5.59 -11.21 -12.37
CA VAL A 89 -6.06 -9.97 -13.01
C VAL A 89 -5.18 -9.73 -14.23
N SER A 90 -5.80 -9.68 -15.40
CA SER A 90 -5.13 -9.24 -16.63
C SER A 90 -5.20 -7.72 -16.70
N THR A 91 -4.07 -7.08 -17.01
CA THR A 91 -3.98 -5.62 -17.01
C THR A 91 -3.20 -5.11 -18.21
N LYS A 92 -3.54 -3.89 -18.65
CA LYS A 92 -2.71 -3.09 -19.56
C LYS A 92 -1.90 -2.11 -18.72
N VAL A 93 -0.58 -2.13 -18.85
CA VAL A 93 0.33 -1.26 -18.10
C VAL A 93 0.68 -0.04 -18.92
N PHE A 94 0.54 1.14 -18.32
CA PHE A 94 1.00 2.42 -18.85
C PHE A 94 2.22 2.85 -18.04
N LYS A 95 3.38 2.89 -18.70
CA LYS A 95 4.63 3.35 -18.12
C LYS A 95 5.25 4.39 -19.04
N ASN A 96 5.90 5.40 -18.47
CA ASN A 96 6.83 6.22 -19.25
C ASN A 96 8.02 5.34 -19.62
N LEU A 97 8.34 5.31 -20.91
CA LEU A 97 9.48 4.59 -21.47
C LEU A 97 10.74 5.45 -21.40
#